data_AF-A0A2D7LGR2-F1
#
_entry.id   AF-A0A2D7LGR2-F1
#
_cell.length_a   1.000
_cell.length_b   1.000
_cell.length_c   1.000
_cell.angle_alpha   90.00
_cell.angle_beta   90.00
_cell.angle_gamma   90.00
#
_symmetry.space_group_name_H-M   'P 1'
#
loop_
_entity.id
_entity.type
_entity.pdbx_description
1 polymer ?
#
loop_
_entity_poly.entity_id
_entity_poly.type
_entity_poly.pdbx_seq_one_letter_code
_entity_poly.pdbx_strand_id
1 'polypeptide(L)' 'MTHKNVRGEIHPVAQMYAKEHLDGEMDRREFMARATALGVTAAGAYGLIGASTPVAAGGHLQQGGTMRMAMECIALKDP' A
#
# COMPACT_ATOMS: atom_id res chain seq x y z
N MET A 1 -1.66 36.45 -1.08
CA MET A 1 -1.53 35.07 -1.58
C MET A 1 -2.18 34.14 -0.57
N THR A 2 -3.41 33.72 -0.81
CA THR A 2 -4.18 32.90 0.12
C THR A 2 -3.70 31.46 -0.02
N HIS A 3 -2.87 30.99 0.91
CA HIS A 3 -2.55 29.58 1.03
C HIS A 3 -3.82 28.85 1.48
N LYS A 4 -4.54 28.24 0.54
CA LYS A 4 -5.63 27.31 0.86
C LYS A 4 -5.01 26.13 1.60
N ASN A 5 -5.07 26.16 2.92
CA ASN A 5 -4.76 25.00 3.75
C ASN A 5 -5.95 24.04 3.67
N VAL A 6 -5.95 23.21 2.64
CA VAL A 6 -7.03 22.27 2.44
C VAL A 6 -6.76 21.00 3.23
N ARG A 7 -7.12 21.06 4.52
CA ARG A 7 -7.22 19.89 5.39
C ARG A 7 -8.35 19.00 4.87
N GLY A 8 -8.09 18.25 3.80
CA GLY A 8 -9.05 17.34 3.18
C GLY A 8 -8.96 17.17 1.67
N GLU A 9 -8.14 17.96 0.96
CA GLU A 9 -7.95 17.75 -0.49
C GLU A 9 -6.92 16.66 -0.74
N ILE A 10 -7.26 15.79 -1.70
CA ILE A 10 -6.34 14.80 -2.23
C ILE A 10 -5.24 15.55 -2.98
N HIS A 11 -4.00 15.44 -2.49
CA HIS A 11 -2.93 14.89 -3.32
C HIS A 11 -2.96 15.22 -4.83
N PRO A 12 -2.65 16.40 -5.39
CA PRO A 12 -2.81 16.62 -6.84
C PRO A 12 -2.08 15.58 -7.70
N VAL A 13 -0.89 15.16 -7.27
CA VAL A 13 -0.11 14.09 -7.91
C VAL A 13 -0.78 12.71 -7.77
N ALA A 14 -1.55 12.45 -6.71
CA ALA A 14 -2.30 11.20 -6.57
C ALA A 14 -3.43 11.08 -7.62
N GLN A 15 -4.01 12.20 -8.07
CA GLN A 15 -4.96 12.18 -9.18
C GLN A 15 -4.28 11.89 -10.53
N MET A 16 -3.03 12.33 -10.70
CA MET A 16 -2.23 12.00 -11.89
C MET A 16 -1.92 10.49 -11.90
N TYR A 17 -1.48 9.92 -10.78
CA TYR A 17 -1.25 8.47 -10.69
C TYR A 17 -2.51 7.63 -10.89
N ALA A 18 -3.68 8.14 -10.47
CA ALA A 18 -4.96 7.47 -10.75
C ALA A 18 -5.24 7.40 -12.25
N LYS A 19 -4.93 8.45 -13.01
CA LYS A 19 -5.05 8.45 -14.47
C LYS A 19 -4.08 7.48 -15.13
N GLU A 20 -2.80 7.53 -14.76
CA GLU A 20 -1.78 6.60 -15.28
C GLU A 20 -2.16 5.12 -15.03
N HIS A 21 -2.77 4.82 -13.87
CA HIS A 21 -3.29 3.48 -13.60
C HIS A 21 -4.49 3.12 -14.50
N LEU A 22 -5.45 4.04 -14.68
CA LEU A 22 -6.63 3.83 -15.53
C LEU A 22 -6.25 3.70 -17.02
N ASP A 23 -5.18 4.37 -17.44
CA ASP A 23 -4.62 4.29 -18.79
C ASP A 23 -3.81 2.98 -19.01
N GLY A 24 -3.59 2.19 -17.95
CA GLY A 24 -2.88 0.91 -18.01
C GLY A 24 -1.35 1.01 -17.97
N GLU A 25 -0.81 2.22 -17.76
CA GLU A 25 0.63 2.49 -17.69
C GLU A 25 1.24 2.11 -16.33
N MET A 26 0.40 1.89 -15.32
CA MET A 26 0.83 1.61 -13.96
C MET A 26 0.09 0.43 -13.35
N ASP A 27 0.84 -0.46 -12.70
CA ASP A 27 0.30 -1.60 -11.99
C ASP A 27 -0.44 -1.17 -10.72
N ARG A 28 -1.55 -1.85 -10.37
CA ARG A 28 -2.38 -1.49 -9.21
C ARG A 28 -1.60 -1.38 -7.90
N ARG A 29 -0.63 -2.26 -7.67
CA ARG A 29 0.21 -2.26 -6.45
C ARG A 29 1.08 -1.01 -6.37
N GLU A 30 1.62 -0.58 -7.51
CA GLU A 30 2.46 0.59 -7.61
C GLU A 30 1.65 1.87 -7.39
N PHE A 31 0.46 1.97 -7.99
CA PHE A 31 -0.48 3.06 -7.72
C PHE A 31 -0.80 3.17 -6.22
N MET A 32 -1.15 2.05 -5.57
CA MET A 32 -1.49 2.03 -4.15
C MET A 32 -0.31 2.49 -3.27
N ALA A 33 0.92 2.05 -3.58
CA ALA A 33 2.11 2.49 -2.85
C ALA A 33 2.36 4.00 -3.00
N ARG A 34 2.28 4.53 -4.22
CA ARG A 34 2.50 5.95 -4.50
C ARG A 34 1.40 6.86 -3.92
N ALA A 35 0.14 6.47 -4.05
CA ALA A 35 -0.99 7.22 -3.53
C ALA A 35 -0.96 7.31 -1.99
N THR A 36 -0.65 6.20 -1.31
CA THR A 36 -0.55 6.17 0.15
C THR A 36 0.65 6.96 0.69
N ALA A 37 1.78 6.96 -0.03
CA ALA A 37 2.93 7.81 0.30
C ALA A 37 2.60 9.31 0.27
N LEU A 38 1.64 9.71 -0.57
CA LEU A 38 1.12 11.09 -0.65
C LEU A 38 0.02 11.40 0.38
N GLY A 39 -0.24 10.49 1.32
CA GLY A 39 -1.22 10.67 2.39
C GLY A 39 -2.66 10.29 2.03
N VAL A 40 -2.88 9.62 0.89
CA VAL A 40 -4.21 9.09 0.52
C VAL A 40 -4.48 7.82 1.31
N THR A 41 -5.64 7.72 1.95
CA THR A 41 -6.03 6.48 2.65
C THR A 41 -6.22 5.35 1.65
N ALA A 42 -6.05 4.09 2.08
CA ALA A 42 -6.27 2.94 1.20
C ALA A 42 -7.68 2.97 0.59
N ALA A 43 -8.72 3.23 1.40
CA ALA A 43 -10.10 3.37 0.93
C ALA A 43 -10.27 4.50 -0.10
N GLY A 44 -9.63 5.65 0.12
CA GLY A 44 -9.62 6.76 -0.83
C GLY A 44 -8.93 6.40 -2.14
N ALA A 45 -7.80 5.71 -2.10
CA ALA A 45 -7.08 5.26 -3.29
C ALA A 45 -7.92 4.27 -4.12
N TYR A 46 -8.59 3.31 -3.49
CA TYR A 46 -9.54 2.42 -4.18
C TYR A 46 -10.70 3.19 -4.83
N GLY A 47 -11.23 4.21 -4.14
CA GLY A 47 -12.25 5.10 -4.70
C GLY A 47 -11.77 5.90 -5.91
N LEU A 48 -10.51 6.37 -5.91
CA LEU A 48 -9.92 7.13 -7.03
C LEU A 48 -9.86 6.33 -8.33
N ILE A 49 -9.65 5.03 -8.24
CA ILE A 49 -9.54 4.14 -9.42
C ILE A 49 -10.83 3.34 -9.69
N GLY A 50 -11.90 3.61 -8.94
CA GLY A 50 -13.17 2.89 -9.06
C GLY A 50 -13.06 1.38 -8.78
N ALA A 51 -12.02 0.94 -8.07
CA ALA A 51 -11.80 -0.47 -7.79
C ALA A 51 -12.58 -0.91 -6.53
N SER A 52 -13.10 -2.13 -6.57
CA SER A 52 -13.69 -2.76 -5.38
C SER A 52 -12.63 -2.93 -4.29
N THR A 53 -13.06 -2.80 -3.04
CA THR A 53 -12.22 -3.02 -1.85
C THR A 53 -11.50 -4.36 -1.94
N PRO A 54 -10.27 -4.47 -1.41
CA PRO A 54 -9.46 -5.66 -1.57
C PRO A 54 -10.22 -6.89 -1.09
N VAL A 55 -10.40 -7.87 -1.98
CA VAL A 55 -10.84 -9.20 -1.60
C VAL A 55 -9.84 -9.74 -0.59
N ALA A 56 -10.33 -10.18 0.57
CA ALA A 56 -9.53 -10.90 1.54
C ALA A 56 -9.03 -12.20 0.90
N ALA A 57 -7.84 -12.17 0.31
CA ALA A 57 -7.16 -13.33 -0.26
C ALA A 57 -6.59 -14.19 0.89
N GLY A 58 -7.47 -14.73 1.73
CA GLY A 58 -7.12 -15.54 2.91
C GLY A 58 -7.60 -16.98 2.84
N GLY A 59 -8.47 -17.33 1.88
CA GLY A 59 -9.12 -18.65 1.85
C GLY A 59 -8.19 -19.85 1.59
N HIS A 60 -6.97 -19.62 1.10
CA HIS A 60 -6.01 -20.67 0.75
C HIS A 60 -4.77 -20.71 1.65
N LEU A 61 -4.60 -19.75 2.57
CA LEU A 61 -3.49 -19.76 3.50
C LEU A 61 -3.84 -20.71 4.65
N GLN A 62 -3.14 -21.85 4.72
CA GLN A 62 -3.20 -22.71 5.90
C GLN A 62 -2.72 -21.90 7.10
N GLN A 63 -3.59 -21.74 8.10
CA GLN A 63 -3.23 -21.09 9.34
C GLN A 63 -2.33 -22.04 10.14
N GLY A 64 -1.04 -21.71 10.22
CA GLY A 64 -0.06 -22.50 10.96
C GLY A 64 0.73 -23.48 10.09
N GLY A 65 1.76 -24.07 10.70
CA GLY A 65 2.72 -24.97 10.06
C GLY A 65 4.00 -25.07 10.87
N THR A 66 4.81 -26.10 10.62
CA THR A 66 6.13 -26.24 11.28
C THR A 66 7.21 -25.69 10.36
N MET A 67 7.75 -24.52 10.69
CA MET A 67 8.92 -23.97 10.02
C MET A 67 10.19 -24.52 10.68
N ARG A 68 10.97 -25.31 9.95
CA ARG A 68 12.28 -25.80 10.42
C ARG A 68 13.35 -24.82 9.98
N MET A 69 13.89 -24.05 10.93
CA MET A 69 15.03 -23.16 10.70
C MET A 69 16.25 -23.74 11.42
N ALA A 70 17.34 -23.91 10.69
CA ALA A 70 18.66 -24.14 11.27
C ALA A 70 19.40 -22.80 11.25
N MET A 71 19.81 -22.32 12.42
CA MET A 71 20.62 -21.11 12.57
C MET A 71 21.86 -21.43 13.40
N GLU A 72 22.98 -20.81 13.08
CA GLU A 72 24.18 -20.88 13.92
C GLU A 72 23.93 -20.14 15.24
N CYS A 73 23.98 -20.87 16.35
CA CYS A 73 23.95 -20.29 17.68
C CYS A 73 25.37 -19.86 18.08
N ILE A 74 25.70 -18.59 17.85
CA ILE A 74 26.93 -18.01 18.40
C ILE A 74 26.74 -17.73 19.89
N ALA A 75 27.74 -18.04 20.71
CA ALA A 75 27.71 -17.75 22.14
C ALA A 75 27.66 -16.23 22.36
N LEU A 76 26.79 -15.79 23.29
CA LEU A 76 26.76 -14.39 23.72
C LEU A 76 28.07 -14.09 24.46
N LYS A 77 28.86 -13.14 23.97
CA LYS A 77 29.95 -12.55 24.76
C LYS A 77 29.33 -11.65 25.83
N ASP A 78 29.94 -11.60 27.02
CA ASP A 78 29.48 -10.74 28.13
C ASP A 78 29.14 -9.31 27.64
N PRO A 79 28.07 -8.71 28.21
CA PRO A 79 27.38 -7.52 27.68
C PRO A 79 28.28 -6.31 27.45
#